data_AF-A0A368FDZ7-F1
#
_entry.id   AF-A0A368FDZ7-F1
#
_cell.length_a   1.000
_cell.length_b   1.000
_cell.length_c   1.000
_cell.angle_alpha   90.00
_cell.angle_beta   90.00
_cell.angle_gamma   90.00
#
_symmetry.space_group_name_H-M   'P 1'
#
loop_
_entity.id
_entity.type
_entity.pdbx_description
1 polymer ?
#
loop_
_entity_poly.entity_id
_entity_poly.type
_entity_poly.pdbx_seq_one_letter_code
_entity_poly.pdbx_strand_id
1 'polypeptide(L)'
;MVLGACCTPYITDTLGRKIINVTAVIPVGYIIAVVIAIVAAVIQYVSILFHLPEVFILGRSMTAFCSPLADACLLLYLQEVSPLSIRGMASFLCEIGYGAMVVLGMVLGMSAVLGGALNILMLVPLVPLTLSLIFLMFIPETPKFLMIMRGDRERALRSLEFFRGDEKDNERLLDDYEREKLQEASQERSSLKEIFKTWNLRQAVYLASSVLFLTWSFYPMLTSSTSFFKESNIHQ
;
A
#
# COMPACT_ATOMS: atom_id res chain seq x y z
N MET A 1 10.16 8.21 0.08
CA MET A 1 9.09 7.66 -0.76
C MET A 1 9.60 6.89 -1.97
N VAL A 2 10.27 7.52 -2.96
CA VAL A 2 10.72 6.81 -4.19
C VAL A 2 11.63 5.62 -3.90
N LEU A 3 12.63 5.79 -3.02
CA LEU A 3 13.52 4.69 -2.62
C LEU A 3 12.77 3.56 -1.90
N GLY A 4 11.79 3.90 -1.06
CA GLY A 4 10.92 2.91 -0.40
C GLY A 4 10.13 2.10 -1.42
N ALA A 5 9.49 2.76 -2.38
CA ALA A 5 8.73 2.11 -3.46
C ALA A 5 9.59 1.21 -4.36
N CYS A 6 10.82 1.61 -4.69
CA CYS A 6 11.75 0.77 -5.45
C CYS A 6 12.23 -0.45 -4.65
N CYS A 7 12.40 -0.30 -3.33
CA CYS A 7 12.80 -1.40 -2.47
C CYS A 7 11.62 -2.31 -2.09
N THR A 8 10.38 -1.85 -2.15
CA THR A 8 9.17 -2.64 -1.86
C THR A 8 9.14 -4.00 -2.54
N PRO A 9 9.25 -4.15 -3.87
CA PRO A 9 9.20 -5.45 -4.51
C PRO A 9 10.35 -6.37 -4.06
N TYR A 10 11.54 -5.82 -3.83
CA TYR A 10 12.69 -6.58 -3.34
C TYR A 10 12.51 -7.02 -1.88
N ILE A 11 11.99 -6.15 -1.02
CA ILE A 11 11.72 -6.40 0.39
C ILE A 11 10.60 -7.43 0.53
N THR A 12 9.50 -7.26 -0.19
CA THR A 12 8.40 -8.23 -0.21
C THR A 12 8.84 -9.60 -0.73
N ASP A 13 9.70 -9.64 -1.75
CA ASP A 13 10.21 -10.90 -2.30
C ASP A 13 11.30 -11.55 -1.40
N THR A 14 12.14 -10.78 -0.71
CA THR A 14 13.17 -11.31 0.21
C THR A 14 12.64 -11.69 1.59
N LEU A 15 11.70 -10.93 2.16
CA LEU A 15 10.96 -11.31 3.38
C LEU A 15 10.05 -12.50 3.10
N GLY A 16 9.42 -12.55 1.92
CA GLY A 16 8.76 -13.76 1.43
C GLY A 16 9.72 -14.95 1.45
N ARG A 17 10.93 -14.83 0.89
CA ARG A 17 11.92 -15.92 0.80
C ARG A 17 12.38 -16.53 2.12
N LYS A 18 12.53 -15.76 3.22
CA LYS A 18 13.06 -16.28 4.51
C LYS A 18 11.98 -16.76 5.48
N ILE A 19 10.75 -16.27 5.35
CA ILE A 19 9.64 -16.51 6.28
C ILE A 19 8.57 -17.44 5.65
N ILE A 20 8.86 -18.06 4.50
CA ILE A 20 8.01 -19.08 3.83
C ILE A 20 7.57 -20.25 4.73
N ASN A 21 8.22 -20.48 5.88
CA ASN A 21 7.83 -21.53 6.83
C ASN A 21 6.90 -21.05 7.96
N VAL A 22 6.67 -19.75 8.14
CA VAL A 22 5.90 -19.22 9.29
C VAL A 22 4.95 -18.12 8.83
N THR A 23 3.67 -18.48 8.74
CA THR A 23 2.47 -17.61 8.84
C THR A 23 2.57 -16.20 8.23
N ALA A 24 1.79 -16.00 7.16
CA ALA A 24 1.19 -14.74 6.76
C ALA A 24 2.06 -13.63 6.13
N VAL A 25 2.44 -13.74 4.86
CA VAL A 25 3.35 -12.77 4.20
C VAL A 25 2.73 -11.38 4.00
N ILE A 26 1.44 -11.30 3.62
CA ILE A 26 0.78 -10.02 3.30
C ILE A 26 0.34 -9.26 4.57
N PRO A 27 -0.30 -9.91 5.57
CA PRO A 27 -0.64 -9.25 6.82
C PRO A 27 0.61 -8.91 7.65
N VAL A 28 1.63 -9.78 7.69
CA VAL A 28 2.82 -9.52 8.51
C VAL A 28 3.66 -8.39 7.93
N GLY A 29 3.84 -8.32 6.60
CA GLY A 29 4.52 -7.19 5.96
C GLY A 29 3.83 -5.86 6.23
N TYR A 30 2.50 -5.84 6.12
CA TYR A 30 1.67 -4.68 6.44
C TYR A 30 1.76 -4.31 7.93
N ILE A 31 1.61 -5.28 8.85
CA ILE A 31 1.70 -5.06 10.30
C ILE A 31 3.07 -4.51 10.68
N ILE A 32 4.17 -5.07 10.15
CA ILE A 32 5.53 -4.58 10.41
C ILE A 32 5.65 -3.12 9.93
N ALA A 33 5.18 -2.81 8.72
CA ALA A 33 5.24 -1.45 8.18
C ALA A 33 4.42 -0.46 9.03
N VAL A 34 3.23 -0.85 9.47
CA VAL A 34 2.37 -0.03 10.33
C VAL A 34 2.96 0.14 11.74
N VAL A 35 3.54 -0.91 12.32
CA VAL A 35 4.23 -0.83 13.62
C VAL A 35 5.42 0.12 13.53
N ILE A 36 6.23 0.03 12.46
CA ILE A 36 7.34 0.97 12.24
C ILE A 36 6.80 2.39 12.04
N ALA A 37 5.68 2.57 11.34
CA ALA A 37 5.05 3.88 11.16
C ALA A 37 4.54 4.48 12.49
N ILE A 38 3.97 3.67 13.37
CA ILE A 38 3.55 4.06 14.73
C ILE A 38 4.78 4.48 15.54
N VAL A 39 5.85 3.68 15.55
CA VAL A 39 7.10 4.02 16.24
C VAL A 39 7.68 5.34 15.70
N ALA A 40 7.70 5.51 14.38
CA ALA A 40 8.18 6.72 13.74
C ALA A 40 7.32 7.95 14.08
N ALA A 41 6.01 7.79 14.24
CA ALA A 41 5.09 8.86 14.68
C ALA A 41 5.34 9.25 16.15
N VAL A 42 5.60 8.28 17.02
CA VAL A 42 5.96 8.54 18.43
C VAL A 42 7.31 9.25 18.53
N ILE A 43 8.33 8.81 17.78
CA ILE A 43 9.64 9.48 17.71
C ILE A 43 9.49 10.93 17.25
N GLN A 44 8.65 11.16 16.24
CA GLN A 44 8.30 12.47 15.72
C GLN A 44 7.64 13.36 16.80
N TYR A 45 6.67 12.83 17.55
CA TYR A 45 6.02 13.56 18.64
C TYR A 45 7.00 13.92 19.76
N VAL A 46 7.82 12.96 20.20
CA VAL A 46 8.85 13.17 21.24
C VAL A 46 9.88 14.22 20.78
N SER A 47 10.26 14.19 19.50
CA SER A 47 11.17 15.18 18.92
C SER A 47 10.62 16.61 18.97
N ILE A 48 9.31 16.81 18.78
CA ILE A 48 8.68 18.12 18.99
C ILE A 48 8.81 18.54 20.45
N LEU A 49 8.55 17.63 21.39
CA LEU A 49 8.57 17.94 22.82
C LEU A 49 9.97 18.37 23.30
N PHE A 50 11.02 17.70 22.82
CA PHE A 50 12.42 18.01 23.17
C PHE A 50 13.09 19.04 22.24
N HIS A 51 12.37 19.58 21.26
CA HIS A 51 12.88 20.57 20.28
C HIS A 51 14.15 20.10 19.53
N LEU A 52 14.20 18.80 19.17
CA LEU A 52 15.34 18.19 18.47
C LEU A 52 15.03 17.98 16.99
N PRO A 53 15.43 18.88 16.07
CA PRO A 53 15.05 18.81 14.65
C PRO A 53 15.64 17.59 13.92
N GLU A 54 16.79 17.08 14.37
CA GLU A 54 17.46 15.91 13.78
C GLU A 54 16.61 14.65 13.91
N VAL A 55 16.02 14.45 15.09
CA VAL A 55 15.15 13.30 15.40
C VAL A 55 13.85 13.39 14.61
N PHE A 56 13.35 14.60 14.37
CA PHE A 56 12.16 14.85 13.54
C PHE A 56 12.37 14.39 12.10
N ILE A 57 13.51 14.77 11.49
CA ILE A 57 13.88 14.41 10.12
C ILE A 57 14.05 12.90 9.98
N LEU A 58 14.66 12.25 10.98
CA LEU A 58 14.81 10.79 11.01
C LEU A 58 13.45 10.09 11.04
N GLY A 59 12.53 10.50 11.91
CA GLY A 59 11.19 9.91 11.97
C GLY A 59 10.40 10.12 10.67
N ARG A 60 10.49 11.31 10.06
CA ARG A 60 9.91 11.59 8.73
C ARG A 60 10.47 10.66 7.65
N SER A 61 11.78 10.42 7.66
CA SER A 61 12.45 9.54 6.70
C SER A 61 11.98 8.09 6.84
N MET A 62 11.82 7.61 8.08
CA MET A 62 11.30 6.26 8.36
C MET A 62 9.87 6.08 7.88
N THR A 63 8.96 7.00 8.21
CA THR A 63 7.57 6.95 7.72
C THR A 63 7.52 7.02 6.20
N ALA A 64 8.35 7.87 5.57
CA ALA A 64 8.41 8.00 4.12
C ALA A 64 8.99 6.77 3.40
N PHE A 65 9.71 5.90 4.11
CA PHE A 65 10.19 4.62 3.60
C PHE A 65 9.15 3.49 3.79
N CYS A 66 8.43 3.50 4.91
CA CYS A 66 7.47 2.44 5.25
C CYS A 66 6.09 2.61 4.61
N SER A 67 5.65 3.84 4.32
CA SER A 67 4.33 4.08 3.70
C SER A 67 4.15 3.32 2.38
N PRO A 68 5.07 3.38 1.40
CA PRO A 68 4.91 2.66 0.13
C PRO A 68 4.91 1.13 0.28
N LEU A 69 5.54 0.60 1.33
CA LEU A 69 5.51 -0.83 1.65
C LEU A 69 4.10 -1.22 2.11
N ALA A 70 3.54 -0.47 3.06
CA ALA A 70 2.19 -0.71 3.58
C ALA A 70 1.12 -0.57 2.47
N ASP A 71 1.21 0.47 1.65
CA ASP A 71 0.27 0.73 0.56
C ASP A 71 0.30 -0.38 -0.49
N ALA A 72 1.49 -0.85 -0.87
CA ALA A 72 1.63 -1.96 -1.82
C ALA A 72 1.08 -3.27 -1.26
N CYS A 73 1.35 -3.59 0.01
CA CYS A 73 0.79 -4.77 0.66
C CYS A 73 -0.74 -4.72 0.71
N LEU A 74 -1.32 -3.57 1.06
CA LEU A 74 -2.77 -3.39 1.12
C LEU A 74 -3.43 -3.51 -0.26
N LEU A 75 -2.82 -2.90 -1.30
CA LEU A 75 -3.35 -2.98 -2.65
C LEU A 75 -3.27 -4.41 -3.21
N LEU A 76 -2.16 -5.11 -2.96
CA LEU A 76 -2.02 -6.53 -3.32
C LEU A 76 -3.07 -7.38 -2.61
N TYR A 77 -3.25 -7.17 -1.31
CA TYR A 77 -4.26 -7.85 -0.52
C TYR A 77 -5.66 -7.66 -1.11
N LEU A 78 -6.06 -6.42 -1.37
CA LEU A 78 -7.35 -6.10 -1.97
C LEU A 78 -7.52 -6.76 -3.34
N GLN A 79 -6.47 -6.74 -4.16
CA GLN A 79 -6.48 -7.33 -5.49
C GLN A 79 -6.58 -8.85 -5.49
N GLU A 80 -6.02 -9.52 -4.48
CA GLU A 80 -6.12 -10.98 -4.30
C GLU A 80 -7.51 -11.41 -3.81
N VAL A 81 -8.13 -10.60 -2.94
CA VAL A 81 -9.46 -10.87 -2.41
C VAL A 81 -10.57 -10.56 -3.42
N SER A 82 -10.39 -9.51 -4.22
CA SER A 82 -11.45 -9.02 -5.12
C SER A 82 -11.79 -10.00 -6.26
N PRO A 83 -13.08 -10.19 -6.58
CA PRO A 83 -13.50 -10.88 -7.80
C PRO A 83 -12.90 -10.26 -9.06
N LEU A 84 -12.57 -11.09 -10.05
CA LEU A 84 -11.97 -10.64 -11.33
C LEU A 84 -12.81 -9.58 -12.05
N SER A 85 -14.14 -9.64 -11.91
CA SER A 85 -15.10 -8.70 -12.51
C SER A 85 -15.05 -7.30 -11.88
N ILE A 86 -14.76 -7.18 -10.58
CA ILE A 86 -14.78 -5.91 -9.86
C ILE A 86 -13.39 -5.44 -9.40
N ARG A 87 -12.33 -6.22 -9.62
CA ARG A 87 -10.96 -5.91 -9.18
C ARG A 87 -10.47 -4.53 -9.66
N GLY A 88 -10.81 -4.16 -10.91
CA GLY A 88 -10.49 -2.84 -11.45
C GLY A 88 -11.23 -1.71 -10.73
N MET A 89 -12.53 -1.91 -10.47
CA MET A 89 -13.37 -0.95 -9.76
C MET A 89 -12.96 -0.79 -8.30
N ALA A 90 -12.67 -1.89 -7.60
CA ALA A 90 -12.20 -1.90 -6.22
C ALA A 90 -10.89 -1.12 -6.07
N SER A 91 -9.93 -1.33 -6.98
CA SER A 91 -8.66 -0.59 -7.00
C SER A 91 -8.90 0.91 -7.20
N PHE A 92 -9.82 1.28 -8.10
CA PHE A 92 -10.16 2.68 -8.37
C PHE A 92 -10.84 3.36 -7.17
N LEU A 93 -11.73 2.64 -6.48
CA LEU A 93 -12.37 3.14 -5.25
C LEU A 93 -11.36 3.39 -4.13
N CYS A 94 -10.34 2.53 -4.01
CA CYS A 94 -9.26 2.74 -3.04
C CYS A 94 -8.42 3.98 -3.35
N GLU A 95 -8.10 4.23 -4.62
CA GLU A 95 -7.40 5.46 -5.03
C GLU A 95 -8.23 6.72 -4.76
N ILE A 96 -9.54 6.68 -5.02
CA ILE A 96 -10.45 7.79 -4.65
C ILE A 96 -10.44 8.01 -3.14
N GLY A 97 -10.54 6.94 -2.35
CA GLY A 97 -10.49 7.00 -0.90
C GLY A 97 -9.17 7.59 -0.39
N TYR A 98 -8.05 7.15 -0.96
CA TYR A 98 -6.71 7.70 -0.67
C TYR A 98 -6.66 9.20 -0.98
N GLY A 99 -7.13 9.63 -2.15
CA GLY A 99 -7.22 11.04 -2.52
C GLY A 99 -8.05 11.87 -1.53
N ALA A 100 -9.20 11.35 -1.09
CA ALA A 100 -10.03 12.00 -0.08
C ALA A 100 -9.29 12.16 1.26
N MET A 101 -8.53 11.13 1.69
CA MET A 101 -7.74 11.21 2.92
C MET A 101 -6.58 12.20 2.81
N VAL A 102 -5.94 12.30 1.64
CA VAL A 102 -4.91 13.32 1.39
C VAL A 102 -5.48 14.72 1.50
N VAL A 103 -6.65 14.98 0.92
CA VAL A 103 -7.33 16.28 1.02
C VAL A 103 -7.68 16.60 2.49
N LEU A 104 -8.21 15.64 3.23
CA LEU A 104 -8.45 15.79 4.67
C LEU A 104 -7.16 16.12 5.43
N GLY A 105 -6.06 15.43 5.13
CA GLY A 105 -4.75 15.70 5.71
C GLY A 105 -4.24 17.12 5.39
N MET A 106 -4.45 17.60 4.16
CA MET A 106 -4.10 18.97 3.76
C MET A 106 -4.93 20.01 4.54
N VAL A 107 -6.24 19.79 4.67
CA VAL A 107 -7.13 20.69 5.42
C VAL A 107 -6.73 20.76 6.90
N LEU A 108 -6.44 19.61 7.52
CA LEU A 108 -5.97 19.55 8.90
C LEU A 108 -4.59 20.20 9.09
N GLY A 109 -3.73 20.14 8.06
CA GLY A 109 -2.40 20.76 8.05
C GLY A 109 -2.42 22.29 7.89
N MET A 110 -3.56 22.91 7.55
CA MET A 110 -3.65 24.36 7.43
C MET A 110 -3.44 25.04 8.80
N SER A 111 -2.72 26.18 8.80
CA SER A 111 -2.47 26.98 10.00
C SER A 111 -3.76 27.44 10.71
N ALA A 112 -4.85 27.58 9.97
CA ALA A 112 -6.16 27.96 10.48
C ALA A 112 -6.90 26.85 11.26
N VAL A 113 -6.50 25.58 11.08
CA VAL A 113 -7.17 24.42 11.69
C VAL A 113 -6.30 23.82 12.79
N LEU A 114 -5.22 23.13 12.43
CA LEU A 114 -4.37 22.41 13.37
C LEU A 114 -2.87 22.76 13.23
N GLY A 115 -2.50 23.59 12.26
CA GLY A 115 -1.09 23.96 12.04
C GLY A 115 -0.44 24.72 13.21
N GLY A 116 -1.23 25.33 14.11
CA GLY A 116 -0.74 25.95 15.34
C GLY A 116 -0.35 24.95 16.45
N ALA A 117 -0.83 23.70 16.37
CA ALA A 117 -0.58 22.65 17.35
C ALA A 117 0.09 21.44 16.68
N LEU A 118 1.36 21.62 16.27
CA LEU A 118 2.14 20.62 15.53
C LEU A 118 2.24 19.27 16.29
N ASN A 119 2.24 19.33 17.62
CA ASN A 119 2.19 18.18 18.52
C ASN A 119 0.91 17.34 18.35
N ILE A 120 -0.26 17.98 18.21
CA ILE A 120 -1.54 17.30 18.02
C ILE A 120 -1.62 16.75 16.59
N LEU A 121 -1.18 17.54 15.60
CA LEU A 121 -1.17 17.14 14.19
C LEU A 121 -0.37 15.85 13.95
N MET A 122 0.69 15.62 14.72
CA MET A 122 1.51 14.40 14.64
C MET A 122 0.85 13.16 15.26
N LEU A 123 -0.11 13.34 16.17
CA LEU A 123 -0.91 12.23 16.72
C LEU A 123 -2.12 11.87 15.86
N VAL A 124 -2.62 12.78 15.03
CA VAL A 124 -3.81 12.51 14.20
C VAL A 124 -3.65 11.24 13.32
N PRO A 125 -2.51 10.99 12.65
CA PRO A 125 -2.30 9.77 11.87
C PRO A 125 -2.31 8.47 12.68
N LEU A 126 -2.09 8.54 14.01
CA LEU A 126 -2.10 7.38 14.89
C LEU A 126 -3.49 6.73 14.95
N VAL A 127 -4.54 7.53 14.83
CA VAL A 127 -5.94 7.04 14.86
C VAL A 127 -6.24 6.12 13.67
N PRO A 128 -6.07 6.51 12.39
CA PRO A 128 -6.30 5.60 11.28
C PRO A 128 -5.30 4.43 11.23
N LEU A 129 -4.06 4.61 11.68
CA LEU A 129 -3.08 3.51 11.76
C LEU A 129 -3.52 2.42 12.74
N THR A 130 -3.93 2.81 13.94
CA THR A 130 -4.41 1.85 14.97
C THR A 130 -5.73 1.21 14.57
N LEU A 131 -6.65 1.99 13.99
CA LEU A 131 -7.91 1.49 13.48
C LEU A 131 -7.70 0.46 12.36
N SER A 132 -6.74 0.70 11.47
CA SER A 132 -6.39 -0.25 10.41
C SER A 132 -5.86 -1.58 10.97
N LEU A 133 -4.99 -1.54 11.99
CA LEU A 133 -4.52 -2.77 12.66
C LEU A 133 -5.68 -3.58 13.26
N ILE A 134 -6.62 -2.89 13.89
CA ILE A 134 -7.80 -3.54 14.49
C ILE A 134 -8.65 -4.18 13.38
N PHE A 135 -8.94 -3.45 12.30
CA PHE A 135 -9.70 -4.01 11.17
C PHE A 135 -9.01 -5.22 10.55
N LEU A 136 -7.70 -5.19 10.38
CA LEU A 136 -6.96 -6.31 9.81
C LEU A 136 -7.02 -7.56 10.69
N MET A 137 -7.09 -7.43 12.01
CA MET A 137 -7.25 -8.59 12.91
C MET A 137 -8.60 -9.32 12.71
N PHE A 138 -9.64 -8.64 12.20
CA PHE A 138 -10.93 -9.25 11.94
C PHE A 138 -11.04 -9.88 10.54
N ILE A 139 -10.17 -9.49 9.61
CA ILE A 139 -10.26 -9.93 8.22
C ILE A 139 -9.41 -11.21 8.04
N PRO A 140 -10.00 -12.33 7.56
CA PRO A 140 -9.27 -13.56 7.32
C PRO A 140 -8.29 -13.42 6.16
N GLU A 141 -7.20 -14.18 6.21
CA GLU A 141 -6.10 -14.09 5.28
C GLU A 141 -6.45 -14.52 3.83
N THR A 142 -5.71 -14.05 2.82
CA THR A 142 -6.07 -14.26 1.41
C THR A 142 -6.19 -15.74 1.02
N PRO A 143 -7.29 -16.13 0.34
CA PRO A 143 -7.58 -17.53 0.01
C PRO A 143 -6.53 -18.14 -0.93
N LYS A 144 -6.00 -17.33 -1.87
CA LYS A 144 -4.92 -17.72 -2.78
C LYS A 144 -3.61 -18.03 -2.02
N PHE A 145 -3.28 -17.22 -1.01
CA PHE A 145 -2.11 -17.46 -0.17
C PHE A 145 -2.26 -18.76 0.66
N LEU A 146 -3.41 -18.97 1.30
CA LEU A 146 -3.67 -20.19 2.06
C LEU A 146 -3.53 -21.45 1.21
N MET A 147 -4.02 -21.42 -0.03
CA MET A 147 -3.95 -22.58 -0.93
C MET A 147 -2.54 -22.82 -1.48
N ILE A 148 -1.86 -21.77 -1.95
CA ILE A 148 -0.54 -21.88 -2.57
C ILE A 148 0.52 -22.25 -1.53
N MET A 149 0.54 -21.57 -0.38
CA MET A 149 1.62 -21.69 0.61
C MET A 149 1.36 -22.75 1.68
N ARG A 150 0.11 -22.91 2.16
CA ARG A 150 -0.21 -23.88 3.22
C ARG A 150 -0.78 -25.19 2.71
N GLY A 151 -1.31 -25.21 1.47
CA GLY A 151 -2.03 -26.38 0.95
C GLY A 151 -3.32 -26.69 1.73
N ASP A 152 -3.80 -25.75 2.54
CA ASP A 152 -4.95 -25.93 3.43
C ASP A 152 -6.22 -25.49 2.70
N ARG A 153 -6.84 -26.46 2.02
CA ARG A 153 -8.05 -26.26 1.18
C ARG A 153 -9.24 -25.77 2.00
N GLU A 154 -9.42 -26.27 3.22
CA GLU A 154 -10.57 -25.91 4.08
C GLU A 154 -10.50 -24.47 4.58
N ARG A 155 -9.32 -24.00 4.99
CA ARG A 155 -9.17 -22.61 5.42
C ARG A 155 -9.23 -21.64 4.25
N ALA A 156 -8.74 -22.03 3.07
CA ALA A 156 -8.88 -21.25 1.85
C ALA A 156 -10.35 -21.10 1.44
N LEU A 157 -11.13 -22.19 1.52
CA LEU A 157 -12.57 -22.18 1.29
C LEU A 157 -13.28 -21.22 2.26
N ARG A 158 -13.02 -21.31 3.56
CA ARG A 158 -13.62 -20.40 4.57
C ARG A 158 -13.29 -18.94 4.35
N SER A 159 -12.06 -18.64 3.92
CA SER A 159 -11.67 -17.28 3.56
C SER A 159 -12.43 -16.81 2.31
N LEU A 160 -12.55 -17.67 1.29
CA LEU A 160 -13.28 -17.37 0.07
C LEU A 160 -14.79 -17.15 0.34
N GLU A 161 -15.39 -17.97 1.21
CA GLU A 161 -16.76 -17.83 1.70
C GLU A 161 -16.97 -16.53 2.46
N PHE A 162 -16.00 -16.08 3.27
CA PHE A 162 -16.07 -14.79 3.96
C PHE A 162 -16.10 -13.61 2.98
N PHE A 163 -15.34 -13.67 1.88
CA PHE A 163 -15.22 -12.56 0.93
C PHE A 163 -16.24 -12.57 -0.20
N ARG A 164 -16.72 -13.75 -0.64
CA ARG A 164 -17.64 -13.91 -1.77
C ARG A 164 -18.99 -14.53 -1.40
N GLY A 165 -19.15 -15.04 -0.18
CA GLY A 165 -20.31 -15.82 0.21
C GLY A 165 -20.18 -17.30 -0.18
N ASP A 166 -21.17 -18.11 0.21
CA ASP A 166 -21.24 -19.54 -0.10
C ASP A 166 -21.77 -19.76 -1.53
N GLU A 167 -20.85 -19.80 -2.49
CA GLU A 167 -21.13 -20.09 -3.91
C GLU A 167 -20.43 -21.37 -4.36
N LYS A 168 -21.12 -22.20 -5.16
CA LYS A 168 -20.52 -23.39 -5.79
C LYS A 168 -19.34 -23.08 -6.71
N ASP A 169 -19.20 -21.85 -7.17
CA ASP A 169 -18.06 -21.41 -7.97
C ASP A 169 -16.78 -21.25 -7.12
N ASN A 170 -16.89 -21.17 -5.78
CA ASN A 170 -15.74 -21.10 -4.88
C ASN A 170 -14.84 -22.34 -5.00
N GLU A 171 -15.42 -23.54 -5.10
CA GLU A 171 -14.63 -24.77 -5.29
C GLU A 171 -13.89 -24.79 -6.63
N ARG A 172 -14.51 -24.28 -7.70
CA ARG A 172 -13.88 -24.16 -9.02
C ARG A 172 -12.72 -23.17 -9.01
N LEU A 173 -12.88 -22.06 -8.31
CA LEU A 173 -11.83 -21.07 -8.09
C LEU A 173 -10.65 -21.62 -7.30
N LEU A 174 -10.91 -22.47 -6.30
CA LEU A 174 -9.84 -23.20 -5.63
C LEU A 174 -9.10 -24.12 -6.61
N ASP A 175 -9.81 -24.88 -7.43
CA ASP A 175 -9.17 -25.76 -8.42
C ASP A 175 -8.33 -24.97 -9.44
N ASP A 176 -8.78 -23.78 -9.84
CA ASP A 176 -8.01 -22.87 -10.69
C ASP A 176 -6.75 -22.34 -9.99
N TYR A 177 -6.82 -21.98 -8.69
CA TYR A 177 -5.64 -21.62 -7.90
C TYR A 177 -4.66 -22.78 -7.73
N GLU A 178 -5.14 -24.03 -7.67
CA GLU A 178 -4.29 -25.23 -7.64
C GLU A 178 -3.52 -25.42 -8.94
N ARG A 179 -4.19 -25.19 -10.08
CA ARG A 179 -3.55 -25.24 -11.41
C ARG A 179 -2.52 -24.13 -11.58
N GLU A 180 -2.83 -22.91 -11.11
CA GLU A 180 -1.92 -21.78 -11.16
C GLU A 180 -0.66 -22.06 -10.31
N LYS A 181 -0.81 -22.68 -9.12
CA LYS A 181 0.31 -23.13 -8.28
C LYS A 181 1.24 -24.10 -9.03
N LEU A 182 0.67 -25.09 -9.71
CA LEU A 182 1.45 -26.09 -10.44
C LEU A 182 2.20 -25.47 -11.63
N GLN A 183 1.59 -24.47 -12.30
CA GLN A 183 2.23 -23.70 -13.35
C GLN A 183 3.36 -22.81 -12.81
N GLU A 184 3.13 -22.07 -11.72
CA GLU A 184 4.14 -21.23 -11.07
C GLU A 184 5.30 -22.04 -10.49
N ALA A 185 5.06 -23.26 -10.01
CA ALA A 185 6.11 -24.18 -9.56
C ALA A 185 6.96 -24.73 -10.72
N SER A 186 6.38 -24.82 -11.93
CA SER A 186 7.05 -25.29 -13.14
C SER A 186 7.79 -24.17 -13.91
N GLN A 187 7.40 -22.91 -13.72
CA GLN A 187 8.09 -21.75 -14.27
C GLN A 187 9.20 -21.29 -13.33
N GLU A 188 10.43 -21.17 -13.82
CA GLU A 188 11.48 -20.42 -13.12
C GLU A 188 10.97 -19.00 -12.86
N ARG A 189 10.91 -18.59 -11.58
CA ARG A 189 10.41 -17.26 -11.20
C ARG A 189 11.21 -16.19 -11.92
N SER A 190 10.50 -15.38 -12.70
CA SER A 190 11.08 -14.37 -13.57
C SER A 190 11.78 -13.29 -12.77
N SER A 191 13.09 -13.15 -13.01
CA SER A 191 13.89 -12.09 -12.41
C SER A 191 13.49 -10.74 -12.99
N LEU A 192 13.64 -9.63 -12.26
CA LEU A 192 13.40 -8.27 -12.78
C LEU A 192 14.15 -7.98 -14.11
N LYS A 193 15.22 -8.74 -14.40
CA LYS A 193 15.94 -8.69 -15.68
C LYS A 193 15.14 -9.24 -16.88
N GLU A 194 14.21 -10.17 -16.67
CA GLU A 194 13.35 -10.70 -17.74
C GLU A 194 12.29 -9.70 -18.20
N ILE A 195 11.87 -8.78 -17.33
CA ILE A 195 10.96 -7.68 -17.70
C ILE A 195 11.54 -6.87 -18.87
N PHE A 196 12.86 -6.67 -18.88
CA PHE A 196 13.57 -5.97 -19.96
C PHE A 196 13.86 -6.83 -21.19
N LYS A 197 13.82 -8.17 -21.05
CA LYS A 197 14.12 -9.12 -22.12
C LYS A 197 12.88 -9.45 -22.95
N THR A 198 11.70 -9.48 -22.32
CA THR A 198 10.46 -9.92 -22.94
C THR A 198 9.68 -8.73 -23.54
N TRP A 199 9.34 -8.82 -24.83
CA TRP A 199 8.71 -7.74 -25.60
C TRP A 199 7.39 -7.24 -24.99
N ASN A 200 6.53 -8.17 -24.55
CA ASN A 200 5.21 -7.85 -23.99
C ASN A 200 5.31 -7.10 -22.65
N LEU A 201 6.23 -7.53 -21.78
CA LEU A 201 6.50 -6.86 -20.50
C LEU A 201 7.07 -5.46 -20.72
N ARG A 202 7.92 -5.28 -21.74
CA ARG A 202 8.45 -3.96 -22.09
C ARG A 202 7.36 -3.00 -22.55
N GLN A 203 6.35 -3.46 -23.31
CA GLN A 203 5.20 -2.64 -23.70
C GLN A 203 4.38 -2.19 -22.47
N ALA A 204 4.20 -3.07 -21.48
CA ALA A 204 3.54 -2.71 -20.23
C ALA A 204 4.32 -1.66 -19.43
N VAL A 205 5.66 -1.78 -19.37
CA VAL A 205 6.53 -0.77 -18.74
C VAL A 205 6.44 0.58 -19.47
N TYR A 206 6.40 0.57 -20.81
CA TYR A 206 6.20 1.81 -21.57
C TYR A 206 4.86 2.46 -21.25
N LEU A 207 3.76 1.69 -21.23
CA LEU A 207 2.45 2.20 -20.84
C LEU A 207 2.45 2.79 -19.43
N ALA A 208 3.01 2.07 -18.45
CA ALA A 208 3.14 2.57 -17.09
C ALA A 208 3.96 3.87 -17.02
N SER A 209 5.06 3.94 -17.76
CA SER A 209 5.89 5.14 -17.82
C SER A 209 5.13 6.34 -18.42
N SER A 210 4.37 6.13 -19.49
CA SER A 210 3.58 7.18 -20.15
C SER A 210 2.52 7.75 -19.21
N VAL A 211 1.87 6.90 -18.40
CA VAL A 211 0.91 7.35 -17.39
C VAL A 211 1.60 8.21 -16.32
N LEU A 212 2.78 7.79 -15.84
CA LEU A 212 3.53 8.54 -14.83
C LEU A 212 3.97 9.93 -15.33
N PHE A 213 4.40 10.05 -16.60
CA PHE A 213 4.73 11.34 -17.21
C PHE A 213 3.53 12.30 -17.24
N LEU A 214 2.31 11.77 -17.44
CA LEU A 214 1.10 12.58 -17.46
C LEU A 214 0.77 13.13 -16.07
N THR A 215 0.96 12.33 -15.02
CA THR A 215 0.70 12.71 -13.62
C THR A 215 1.67 13.78 -13.12
N TRP A 216 2.94 13.72 -13.50
CA TRP A 216 3.98 14.65 -13.04
C TRP A 216 3.70 16.09 -13.49
N SER A 217 3.31 16.29 -14.76
CA SER A 217 3.21 17.64 -15.33
C SER A 217 1.99 18.43 -14.84
N PHE A 218 0.88 17.77 -14.53
CA PHE A 218 -0.38 18.47 -14.26
C PHE A 218 -0.54 18.89 -12.80
N TYR A 219 -0.33 17.98 -11.85
CA TYR A 219 -0.73 18.19 -10.45
C TYR A 219 0.08 19.27 -9.70
N PRO A 220 1.44 19.19 -9.65
CA PRO A 220 2.26 20.17 -8.93
C PRO A 220 2.22 21.57 -9.56
N MET A 221 2.08 21.61 -10.89
CA MET A 221 2.09 22.86 -11.66
C MET A 221 0.79 23.64 -11.46
N LEU A 222 -0.36 22.95 -11.40
CA LEU A 222 -1.65 23.55 -11.06
C LEU A 222 -1.73 23.99 -9.59
N THR A 223 -1.16 23.23 -8.65
CA THR A 223 -1.14 23.64 -7.24
C THR A 223 -0.19 24.81 -7.00
N SER A 224 0.93 24.87 -7.73
CA SER A 224 1.89 25.97 -7.63
C SER A 224 1.39 27.24 -8.34
N SER A 225 0.59 27.10 -9.42
CA SER A 225 0.06 28.26 -10.14
C SER A 225 -0.88 29.10 -9.26
N THR A 226 -1.64 28.47 -8.35
CA THR A 226 -2.49 29.20 -7.40
C THR A 226 -1.65 30.04 -6.42
N SER A 227 -0.47 29.53 -6.03
CA SER A 227 0.48 30.27 -5.19
C SER A 227 1.08 31.43 -5.98
N PHE A 228 1.43 31.20 -7.24
CA PHE A 228 1.94 32.22 -8.16
C PHE A 228 0.93 33.36 -8.41
N PHE A 229 -0.37 33.05 -8.52
CA PHE A 229 -1.44 34.04 -8.64
C PHE A 229 -1.61 34.89 -7.37
N LYS A 230 -1.43 34.29 -6.20
CA LYS A 230 -1.49 35.02 -4.91
C LYS A 230 -0.30 35.96 -4.74
N GLU A 231 0.88 35.56 -5.23
CA GLU A 231 2.11 36.34 -5.15
C GLU A 231 2.17 37.47 -6.20
N SER A 232 1.44 37.33 -7.30
CA SER A 232 1.40 38.33 -8.38
C SER A 232 0.44 39.51 -8.13
N ASN A 233 -0.26 39.55 -6.99
CA ASN A 233 -1.07 40.68 -6.51
C ASN A 233 -1.92 41.38 -7.59
N ILE A 234 -2.52 40.61 -8.51
CA ILE A 234 -3.49 41.14 -9.46
C ILE A 234 -4.84 41.14 -8.72
N HIS A 235 -5.13 42.27 -8.09
CA HIS A 235 -6.47 42.60 -7.61
C HIS A 235 -7.48 42.49 -8.77
N GLN A 236 -8.42 41.56 -8.65
CA GLN A 236 -9.77 41.71 -9.20
C GLN A 236 -10.75 41.80 -8.03
#